data_AF-A0A977NKR0-F1
#
_entry.id   AF-A0A977NKR0-F1
#
_cell.length_a   1.000
_cell.length_b   1.000
_cell.length_c   1.000
_cell.angle_alpha   90.00
_cell.angle_beta   90.00
_cell.angle_gamma   90.00
#
_symmetry.space_group_name_H-M   'P 1'
#
loop_
_entity.id
_entity.type
_entity.pdbx_description
1 polymer ?
#
loop_
_entity_poly.entity_id
_entity_poly.type
_entity_poly.pdbx_seq_one_letter_code
_entity_poly.pdbx_strand_id
1 'polypeptide(L)'
;MGLVLADRKELEALLKAAAKDPKVATTLAGRMVPGQGDAGEFAYGLLAGMVIGSFMASFEGKNGRQPDRDETADLLSIVMSRMPALRKAIMKQLEMR
;
A
#
# COMPACT_ATOMS: atom_id res chain seq x y z
N MET A 1 -12.24 15.46 -12.20
CA MET A 1 -11.42 14.61 -13.10
C MET A 1 -10.52 13.79 -12.20
N GLY A 2 -10.54 12.47 -12.32
CA GLY A 2 -9.75 11.60 -11.45
C GLY A 2 -8.37 11.25 -12.02
N LEU A 3 -7.70 10.28 -11.40
CA LEU A 3 -6.43 9.75 -11.91
C LEU A 3 -6.58 9.29 -13.36
N VAL A 4 -5.63 9.71 -14.21
CA VAL A 4 -5.56 9.22 -15.58
C VAL A 4 -5.25 7.72 -15.61
N LEU A 5 -5.60 7.06 -16.72
CA LEU A 5 -5.50 5.60 -16.84
C LEU A 5 -4.08 5.07 -16.57
N ALA A 6 -3.04 5.82 -16.94
CA ALA A 6 -1.65 5.44 -16.70
C ALA A 6 -1.33 5.38 -15.19
N ASP A 7 -1.68 6.43 -14.45
CA ASP A 7 -1.43 6.52 -13.00
C ASP A 7 -2.27 5.49 -12.23
N ARG A 8 -3.51 5.24 -12.66
CA ARG A 8 -4.34 4.16 -12.10
C ARG A 8 -3.63 2.80 -12.24
N LYS A 9 -3.12 2.48 -13.44
CA LYS A 9 -2.42 1.21 -13.69
C LYS A 9 -1.14 1.08 -12.88
N GLU A 10 -0.41 2.18 -12.69
CA GLU A 10 0.77 2.20 -11.85
C GLU A 10 0.42 1.92 -10.38
N LEU A 11 -0.59 2.60 -9.83
CA LEU A 11 -1.05 2.37 -8.47
C LEU A 11 -1.49 0.91 -8.27
N GLU A 12 -2.25 0.35 -9.22
CA GLU A 12 -2.64 -1.06 -9.19
C GLU A 12 -1.44 -2.02 -9.24
N ALA A 13 -0.42 -1.69 -10.04
CA ALA A 13 0.80 -2.48 -10.12
C ALA A 13 1.58 -2.47 -8.79
N LEU A 14 1.69 -1.31 -8.14
CA LEU A 14 2.30 -1.18 -6.82
C LEU A 14 1.55 -2.00 -5.77
N LEU A 15 0.22 -1.92 -5.74
CA LEU A 15 -0.62 -2.71 -4.84
C LEU A 15 -0.45 -4.22 -5.08
N LYS A 16 -0.40 -4.65 -6.33
CA LYS A 16 -0.20 -6.05 -6.70
C LYS A 16 1.20 -6.55 -6.31
N ALA A 17 2.23 -5.74 -6.50
CA ALA A 17 3.59 -6.06 -6.09
C ALA A 17 3.69 -6.21 -4.57
N ALA A 18 3.12 -5.26 -3.83
CA ALA A 18 3.05 -5.30 -2.37
C ALA A 18 2.31 -6.53 -1.83
N ALA A 19 1.19 -6.92 -2.45
CA ALA A 19 0.47 -8.14 -2.09
C ALA A 19 1.24 -9.43 -2.42
N LYS A 20 2.09 -9.41 -3.46
CA LYS A 20 2.90 -10.58 -3.86
C LYS A 20 4.06 -10.84 -2.90
N ASP A 21 4.67 -9.79 -2.34
CA ASP A 21 5.78 -9.91 -1.41
C ASP A 21 5.64 -8.98 -0.18
N PRO A 22 4.80 -9.35 0.80
CA PRO A 22 4.62 -8.57 2.03
C PRO A 22 5.76 -8.79 3.05
N LYS A 23 6.87 -9.46 2.68
CA LYS A 23 7.92 -9.85 3.64
C LYS A 23 8.59 -8.67 4.32
N VAL A 24 8.83 -7.58 3.60
CA VAL A 24 9.48 -6.39 4.19
C VAL A 24 8.62 -5.84 5.33
N ALA A 25 7.33 -5.63 5.07
CA ALA A 25 6.41 -5.10 6.07
C ALA A 25 6.22 -6.05 7.25
N THR A 26 6.04 -7.36 7.01
CA THR A 26 5.88 -8.35 8.09
C THR A 26 7.16 -8.58 8.90
N THR A 27 8.34 -8.43 8.29
CA THR A 27 9.63 -8.48 9.01
C THR A 27 9.83 -7.27 9.90
N LEU A 28 9.54 -6.07 9.39
CA LEU A 28 9.63 -4.85 10.18
C LEU A 28 8.61 -4.85 11.32
N ALA A 29 7.37 -5.27 11.05
CA ALA A 29 6.33 -5.42 12.08
C ALA A 29 6.77 -6.32 13.23
N GLY A 30 7.32 -7.50 12.93
CA GLY A 30 7.81 -8.42 13.96
C GLY A 30 8.99 -7.89 14.78
N ARG A 31 9.78 -6.95 14.25
CA ARG A 31 10.87 -6.29 14.97
C ARG A 31 10.41 -5.10 15.81
N MET A 32 9.45 -4.34 15.29
CA MET A 32 9.01 -3.07 15.88
C MET A 32 7.88 -3.22 16.90
N VAL A 33 7.10 -4.31 16.81
CA VAL A 33 5.97 -4.59 17.70
C VAL A 33 6.18 -5.95 18.37
N PRO A 34 7.13 -6.08 19.31
CA PRO A 34 7.34 -7.34 20.01
C PRO A 34 6.18 -7.59 20.99
N GLY A 35 5.23 -8.44 20.58
CA GLY A 35 4.36 -9.20 21.47
C GLY A 35 3.13 -8.51 22.09
N GLN A 36 2.94 -7.19 21.94
CA GLN A 36 1.78 -6.48 22.53
C GLN A 36 0.86 -5.76 21.53
N GLY A 37 1.26 -5.61 20.27
CA GLY A 37 0.43 -5.01 19.23
C GLY A 37 0.14 -6.01 18.11
N ASP A 38 -0.95 -5.75 17.37
CA ASP A 38 -1.30 -6.56 16.22
C ASP A 38 -0.29 -6.31 15.08
N ALA A 39 0.71 -7.19 14.99
CA ALA A 39 1.74 -7.13 13.96
C ALA A 39 1.16 -7.20 12.54
N GLY A 40 -0.03 -7.80 12.38
CA GLY A 40 -0.75 -7.85 11.11
C GLY A 40 -1.31 -6.48 10.72
N GLU A 41 -2.00 -5.81 11.64
CA GLU A 41 -2.50 -4.45 11.43
C GLU A 41 -1.35 -3.43 11.26
N PHE A 42 -0.25 -3.60 12.00
CA PHE A 42 0.94 -2.78 11.82
C PHE A 42 1.59 -3.00 10.44
N ALA A 43 1.83 -4.25 10.05
CA ALA A 43 2.38 -4.59 8.73
C ALA A 43 1.48 -4.07 7.61
N TYR A 44 0.16 -4.11 7.83
CA TYR A 44 -0.83 -3.59 6.90
C TYR A 44 -0.74 -2.08 6.74
N GLY A 45 -0.77 -1.33 7.84
CA GLY A 45 -0.61 0.12 7.81
C GLY A 45 0.72 0.55 7.17
N LEU A 46 1.81 -0.15 7.51
CA LEU A 46 3.13 0.10 6.93
C LEU A 46 3.15 -0.15 5.42
N LEU A 47 2.66 -1.29 4.95
CA LEU A 47 2.68 -1.65 3.53
C LEU A 47 1.77 -0.72 2.71
N ALA A 48 0.58 -0.40 3.22
CA ALA A 48 -0.31 0.57 2.59
C ALA A 48 0.34 1.96 2.50
N GLY A 49 0.96 2.42 3.59
CA GLY A 49 1.70 3.69 3.62
C GLY A 49 2.86 3.73 2.63
N MET A 50 3.63 2.65 2.52
CA MET A 50 4.73 2.54 1.53
C MET A 50 4.22 2.62 0.10
N VAL A 51 3.11 1.94 -0.23
CA VAL A 51 2.52 1.97 -1.57
C VAL A 51 2.01 3.37 -1.91
N ILE A 52 1.24 3.99 -1.00
CA ILE A 52 0.73 5.35 -1.19
C ILE A 52 1.90 6.31 -1.35
N GLY A 53 2.87 6.29 -0.43
CA GLY A 53 4.05 7.17 -0.50
C GLY A 53 4.84 7.01 -1.79
N SER A 54 5.06 5.78 -2.25
CA SER A 54 5.76 5.50 -3.52
C SER A 54 4.99 6.05 -4.72
N PHE A 55 3.67 5.87 -4.73
CA PHE A 55 2.82 6.43 -5.78
C PHE A 55 2.84 7.97 -5.77
N MET A 56 2.68 8.59 -4.61
CA MET A 56 2.67 10.06 -4.47
C MET A 56 3.99 10.67 -4.95
N ALA A 57 5.13 10.08 -4.59
CA ALA A 57 6.44 10.52 -5.04
C ALA A 57 6.61 10.39 -6.56
N SER A 58 6.14 9.28 -7.15
CA SER A 58 6.15 9.08 -8.62
C SER A 58 5.24 10.09 -9.33
N PHE A 59 4.04 10.30 -8.80
CA PHE A 59 3.07 11.25 -9.33
C PHE A 59 3.61 12.67 -9.32
N GLU A 60 4.18 13.10 -8.20
CA GLU A 60 4.80 14.42 -8.07
C GLU A 60 5.99 14.58 -9.02
N GLY A 61 6.84 13.56 -9.14
CA GLY A 61 7.96 13.57 -10.08
C GLY A 61 7.54 13.70 -11.55
N LYS A 62 6.40 13.12 -11.94
CA LYS A 62 5.87 13.19 -13.32
C LYS A 62 5.13 14.48 -13.62
N ASN A 63 4.34 14.94 -12.65
CA ASN A 63 3.38 16.03 -12.86
C ASN A 63 3.85 17.37 -12.29
N GLY A 64 4.92 17.39 -11.49
CA GLY A 64 5.42 18.60 -10.82
C GLY A 64 4.47 19.15 -9.76
N ARG A 65 3.48 18.34 -9.32
CA ARG A 65 2.49 18.70 -8.30
C ARG A 65 1.99 17.48 -7.55
N GLN A 66 1.44 17.71 -6.36
CA GLN A 66 0.66 16.73 -5.63
C GLN A 66 -0.70 16.46 -6.34
N PRO A 67 -1.30 15.27 -6.12
CA PRO A 67 -2.65 14.99 -6.59
C PRO A 67 -3.66 16.00 -6.04
N ASP A 68 -4.64 16.37 -6.86
CA ASP A 68 -5.75 17.19 -6.41
C ASP A 68 -6.77 16.36 -5.61
N ARG A 69 -7.89 16.98 -5.24
CA ARG A 69 -8.94 16.32 -4.45
C ARG A 69 -9.56 15.11 -5.15
N ASP A 70 -9.81 15.20 -6.45
CA ASP A 70 -10.48 14.14 -7.20
C ASP A 70 -9.51 12.98 -7.44
N GLU A 71 -8.25 13.28 -7.76
CA GLU A 71 -7.17 12.29 -7.91
C GLU A 71 -6.86 11.60 -6.58
N THR A 72 -6.89 12.33 -5.46
CA THR A 72 -6.74 11.75 -4.11
C THR A 72 -7.91 10.83 -3.77
N ALA A 73 -9.15 11.21 -4.10
CA ALA A 73 -10.31 10.36 -3.89
C ALA A 73 -10.21 9.05 -4.69
N ASP A 74 -9.75 9.13 -5.93
CA ASP A 74 -9.49 7.97 -6.78
C ASP A 74 -8.38 7.07 -6.22
N LEU A 75 -7.26 7.66 -5.79
CA LEU A 75 -6.16 6.93 -5.14
C LEU A 75 -6.69 6.13 -3.96
N LEU A 76 -7.43 6.79 -3.06
CA LEU A 76 -7.96 6.14 -1.86
C LEU A 76 -8.97 5.04 -2.22
N SER A 77 -9.83 5.27 -3.21
CA SER A 77 -10.78 4.27 -3.71
C SER A 77 -10.07 3.03 -4.26
N ILE A 78 -9.03 3.21 -5.08
CA ILE A 78 -8.25 2.12 -5.65
C ILE A 78 -7.52 1.34 -4.56
N VAL A 79 -6.87 2.03 -3.63
CA VAL A 79 -6.20 1.40 -2.49
C VAL A 79 -7.19 0.58 -1.68
N MET A 80 -8.34 1.16 -1.28
CA MET A 80 -9.38 0.47 -0.50
C MET A 80 -9.93 -0.76 -1.22
N SER A 81 -10.09 -0.72 -2.55
CA SER A 81 -10.55 -1.88 -3.33
C SER A 81 -9.57 -3.07 -3.31
N ARG A 82 -8.27 -2.81 -3.10
CA ARG A 82 -7.22 -3.83 -3.07
C ARG A 82 -6.80 -4.22 -1.65
N MET A 83 -7.26 -3.48 -0.64
CA MET A 83 -6.94 -3.72 0.77
C MET A 83 -7.27 -5.14 1.27
N PRO A 84 -8.39 -5.79 0.90
CA PRO A 84 -8.66 -7.17 1.35
C PRO A 84 -7.61 -8.18 0.88
N ALA A 85 -7.12 -8.04 -0.36
CA ALA A 85 -6.08 -8.92 -0.90
C ALA A 85 -4.74 -8.69 -0.19
N LEU A 86 -4.40 -7.42 0.08
CA LEU A 86 -3.20 -7.03 0.81
C LEU A 86 -3.21 -7.59 2.24
N ARG A 87 -4.32 -7.42 2.97
CA ARG A 87 -4.51 -7.94 4.33
C ARG A 87 -4.39 -9.46 4.36
N LYS A 88 -5.03 -10.16 3.42
CA LYS A 88 -4.93 -11.62 3.32
C LYS A 88 -3.49 -12.10 3.08
N ALA A 89 -2.73 -11.41 2.23
CA ALA A 89 -1.33 -11.75 1.96
C ALA A 89 -0.45 -11.56 3.20
N ILE A 90 -0.64 -10.47 3.94
CA ILE A 90 0.06 -10.18 5.20
C ILE A 90 -0.23 -11.25 6.25
N MET A 91 -1.51 -11.56 6.49
CA MET A 91 -1.91 -12.55 7.49
C MET A 91 -1.32 -13.92 7.16
N LYS A 92 -1.42 -14.37 5.90
CA LYS A 92 -0.80 -15.62 5.45
C LYS A 92 0.71 -15.63 5.70
N GLN A 93 1.40 -14.53 5.42
CA GLN A 93 2.85 -14.43 5.61
C GLN A 93 3.26 -14.47 7.09
N LEU A 94 2.40 -13.98 7.99
CA LEU A 94 2.61 -14.03 9.44
C LEU A 94 2.27 -15.40 10.03
N GLU A 95 1.24 -16.10 9.53
CA GLU A 95 0.90 -17.47 9.92
C GLU A 95 1.94 -18.51 9.46
N MET A 96 2.68 -18.22 8.38
CA MET A 96 3.76 -19.09 7.87
C MET A 96 5.08 -18.93 8.62
N ARG A 97 5.14 -18.09 9.67
CA ARG A 97 6.30 -17.91 10.56
C ARG A 97 6.11 -18.66 11.86
#